data_AF-M0DY74-F1
#
_entry.id   AF-M0DY74-F1
#
_cell.length_a   1.000
_cell.length_b   1.000
_cell.length_c   1.000
_cell.angle_alpha   90.00
_cell.angle_beta   90.00
_cell.angle_gamma   90.00
#
_symmetry.space_group_name_H-M   'P 1'
#
loop_
_entity.id
_entity.type
_entity.pdbx_description
1 polymer ?
#
loop_
_entity_poly.entity_id
_entity_poly.type
_entity_poly.pdbx_seq_one_letter_code
_entity_poly.pdbx_strand_id
1 'polypeptide(L)'
;MSDSDPWTDVLGYTDLGTERREVIKEEIKELVQNLPQDHPGIFEAHDVSARDYSRNLDTAIHSLDGTIKAKRGKDNEDVVREVFLGPGQEAGLLEFTDQRGSERIDFKGTLATGDTFAMDVKGGEGQSIGHLLVPSNTDVLSLWSERNSRNTKSPASRLNEVINRAVRWSLNQSEDLSVMVVRDEPAGARTDEGEVIPDVVVFPEEFPTPENPNPSMPDIDDLEYARIVFEILTGNGDLSAEETRKHIWWHELEYRHDEGKIDKRIYNDYDDSITLTTQSIEFERISDVS
;
A
#
# COMPACT_ATOMS: atom_id res chain seq x y z
N MET A 1 -28.78 -14.26 -10.23
CA MET A 1 -27.96 -13.03 -10.26
C MET A 1 -26.54 -13.53 -10.26
N SER A 2 -25.73 -13.20 -11.27
CA SER A 2 -24.33 -13.63 -11.26
C SER A 2 -23.69 -13.04 -10.01
N ASP A 3 -23.06 -13.87 -9.18
CA ASP A 3 -22.20 -13.45 -8.07
C ASP A 3 -20.98 -12.74 -8.68
N SER A 4 -21.15 -11.49 -9.12
CA SER A 4 -20.05 -10.64 -9.56
C SER A 4 -19.26 -10.23 -8.33
N ASP A 5 -17.95 -10.50 -8.32
CA ASP A 5 -17.09 -10.06 -7.24
C ASP A 5 -16.84 -8.56 -7.43
N PRO A 6 -17.32 -7.68 -6.52
CA PRO A 6 -17.15 -6.24 -6.68
C PRO A 6 -15.67 -5.84 -6.77
N TRP A 7 -14.76 -6.61 -6.15
CA TRP A 7 -13.33 -6.31 -6.22
C TRP A 7 -12.77 -6.45 -7.64
N THR A 8 -13.09 -7.54 -8.33
CA THR A 8 -12.55 -7.77 -9.68
C THR A 8 -13.40 -7.13 -10.77
N ASP A 9 -14.72 -7.23 -10.66
CA ASP A 9 -15.65 -6.90 -11.75
C ASP A 9 -16.05 -5.41 -11.75
N VAL A 10 -16.05 -4.77 -10.58
CA VAL A 10 -16.42 -3.35 -10.43
C VAL A 10 -15.20 -2.47 -10.23
N LEU A 11 -14.33 -2.85 -9.29
CA LEU A 11 -13.13 -2.07 -8.93
C LEU A 11 -11.90 -2.45 -9.77
N GLY A 12 -11.94 -3.50 -10.59
CA GLY A 12 -10.89 -3.81 -11.55
C GLY A 12 -9.61 -4.43 -10.98
N TYR A 13 -9.60 -4.88 -9.72
CA TYR A 13 -8.43 -5.54 -9.15
C TYR A 13 -8.17 -6.90 -9.77
N THR A 14 -6.90 -7.31 -9.74
CA THR A 14 -6.51 -8.68 -10.07
C THR A 14 -6.47 -9.52 -8.79
N ASP A 15 -7.33 -10.53 -8.69
CA ASP A 15 -7.27 -11.48 -7.58
C ASP A 15 -6.07 -12.44 -7.73
N LEU A 16 -5.12 -12.31 -6.80
CA LEU A 16 -3.97 -13.21 -6.71
C LEU A 16 -4.24 -14.44 -5.83
N GLY A 17 -5.30 -14.42 -5.01
CA GLY A 17 -5.66 -15.46 -4.04
C GLY A 17 -6.48 -16.63 -4.61
N THR A 18 -6.47 -16.82 -5.93
CA THR A 18 -7.24 -17.88 -6.58
C THR A 18 -6.61 -19.27 -6.38
N GLU A 19 -7.44 -20.31 -6.21
CA GLU A 19 -6.98 -21.71 -6.09
C GLU A 19 -6.07 -22.12 -7.25
N ARG A 20 -6.38 -21.66 -8.46
CA ARG A 20 -5.56 -21.91 -9.65
C ARG A 20 -4.15 -21.35 -9.52
N ARG A 21 -3.98 -20.15 -8.95
CA ARG A 21 -2.65 -19.54 -8.77
C ARG A 21 -1.85 -20.28 -7.70
N GLU A 22 -2.49 -20.76 -6.64
CA GLU A 22 -1.83 -21.62 -5.66
C GLU A 22 -1.35 -22.92 -6.29
N VAL A 23 -2.19 -23.57 -7.10
CA VAL A 23 -1.78 -24.77 -7.86
C VAL A 23 -0.60 -24.48 -8.78
N ILE A 24 -0.66 -23.42 -9.59
CA ILE A 24 0.44 -23.01 -10.48
C ILE A 24 1.72 -22.73 -9.68
N LYS A 25 1.61 -22.08 -8.52
CA LYS A 25 2.75 -21.78 -7.65
C LYS A 25 3.41 -23.06 -7.14
N GLU A 26 2.61 -24.03 -6.68
CA GLU A 26 3.12 -25.33 -6.25
C GLU A 26 3.71 -26.15 -7.41
N GLU A 27 3.08 -26.15 -8.59
CA GLU A 27 3.62 -26.80 -9.79
C GLU A 27 4.98 -26.22 -10.21
N ILE A 28 5.13 -24.88 -10.18
CA ILE A 28 6.41 -24.22 -10.47
C ILE A 28 7.46 -24.61 -9.43
N LYS A 29 7.11 -24.69 -8.14
CA LYS A 29 8.04 -25.14 -7.10
C LYS A 29 8.50 -26.57 -7.34
N GLU A 30 7.58 -27.48 -7.63
CA GLU A 30 7.91 -28.88 -7.94
C GLU A 30 8.84 -28.96 -9.16
N LEU A 31 8.53 -28.20 -10.22
CA LEU A 31 9.36 -28.16 -11.42
C LEU A 31 10.77 -27.62 -11.13
N VAL A 32 10.89 -26.54 -10.35
CA VAL A 32 12.18 -25.96 -9.94
C VAL A 32 12.96 -26.91 -9.04
N GLN A 33 12.29 -27.62 -8.13
CA GLN A 33 12.93 -28.63 -7.26
C GLN A 33 13.47 -29.82 -8.05
N ASN A 34 12.71 -30.28 -9.04
CA ASN A 34 13.04 -31.50 -9.80
C ASN A 34 13.82 -31.23 -11.10
N LEU A 35 14.03 -29.97 -11.47
CA LEU A 35 14.75 -29.57 -12.70
C LEU A 35 16.06 -30.33 -12.95
N PRO A 36 16.95 -30.57 -11.96
CA PRO A 36 18.19 -31.34 -12.17
C PRO A 36 17.97 -32.82 -12.47
N GLN A 37 16.86 -33.38 -11.99
CA GLN A 37 16.50 -34.80 -12.18
C GLN A 37 15.75 -35.00 -13.49
N ASP A 38 14.78 -34.14 -13.77
CA ASP A 38 13.88 -34.26 -14.93
C ASP A 38 14.52 -33.73 -16.22
N HIS A 39 15.42 -32.75 -16.11
CA HIS A 39 16.03 -32.06 -17.25
C HIS A 39 17.56 -31.89 -17.11
N PRO A 40 18.33 -32.98 -16.95
CA PRO A 40 19.79 -32.91 -16.74
C PRO A 40 20.53 -32.21 -17.89
N GLY A 41 20.03 -32.32 -19.13
CA GLY A 41 20.62 -31.68 -20.31
C GLY A 41 20.69 -30.15 -20.26
N ILE A 42 19.84 -29.49 -19.44
CA ILE A 42 19.92 -28.03 -19.22
C ILE A 42 21.20 -27.69 -18.45
N PHE A 43 21.55 -28.48 -17.43
CA PHE A 43 22.73 -28.27 -16.60
C PHE A 43 24.02 -28.57 -17.36
N GLU A 44 24.00 -29.59 -18.22
CA GLU A 44 25.11 -29.92 -19.12
C GLU A 44 25.39 -28.80 -20.15
N ALA A 45 24.35 -28.10 -20.61
CA ALA A 45 24.47 -27.02 -21.59
C ALA A 45 24.95 -25.68 -21.02
N HIS A 46 24.75 -25.44 -19.71
CA HIS A 46 24.98 -24.13 -19.09
C HIS A 46 26.16 -24.09 -18.10
N ASP A 47 26.97 -25.16 -18.01
CA ASP A 47 28.10 -25.31 -17.06
C ASP A 47 27.70 -25.00 -15.61
N VAL A 48 26.47 -25.35 -15.24
CA VAL A 48 25.95 -25.23 -13.88
C VAL A 48 25.94 -26.60 -13.24
N SER A 49 26.69 -26.80 -12.16
CA SER A 49 26.65 -28.07 -11.45
C SER A 49 25.34 -28.21 -10.67
N ALA A 50 24.80 -29.44 -10.59
CA ALA A 50 23.63 -29.73 -9.76
C ALA A 50 23.83 -29.31 -8.29
N ARG A 51 25.08 -29.36 -7.80
CA ARG A 51 25.44 -28.92 -6.45
C ARG A 51 25.34 -27.39 -6.27
N ASP A 52 25.78 -26.62 -7.26
CA ASP A 52 25.65 -25.15 -7.24
C ASP A 52 24.19 -24.72 -7.36
N TYR A 53 23.40 -25.46 -8.14
CA TYR A 53 21.95 -25.27 -8.21
C TYR A 53 21.26 -25.56 -6.87
N SER A 54 21.50 -26.74 -6.26
CA SER A 54 20.92 -27.09 -4.96
C SER A 54 21.30 -26.08 -3.87
N ARG A 55 22.51 -25.49 -3.91
CA ARG A 55 22.92 -24.45 -2.96
C ARG A 55 22.07 -23.18 -3.06
N ASN A 56 21.52 -22.88 -4.24
CA ASN A 56 20.68 -21.72 -4.49
C ASN A 56 19.18 -22.06 -4.56
N LEU A 57 18.82 -23.35 -4.49
CA LEU A 57 17.45 -23.83 -4.66
C LEU A 57 16.52 -23.34 -3.54
N ASP A 58 16.96 -23.43 -2.28
CA ASP A 58 16.20 -22.88 -1.15
C ASP A 58 15.97 -21.38 -1.34
N THR A 59 16.95 -20.67 -1.91
CA THR A 59 16.81 -19.24 -2.21
C THR A 59 15.77 -18.98 -3.31
N ALA A 60 15.75 -19.81 -4.35
CA ALA A 60 14.77 -19.71 -5.44
C ALA A 60 13.35 -20.05 -4.97
N ILE A 61 13.18 -21.10 -4.17
CA ILE A 61 11.88 -21.51 -3.60
C ILE A 61 11.36 -20.43 -2.65
N HIS A 62 12.19 -19.94 -1.74
CA HIS A 62 11.83 -18.83 -0.88
C HIS A 62 11.53 -17.55 -1.67
N SER A 63 12.16 -17.31 -2.81
CA SER A 63 11.80 -16.20 -3.71
C SER A 63 10.41 -16.40 -4.34
N LEU A 64 10.04 -17.64 -4.72
CA LEU A 64 8.71 -17.96 -5.25
C LEU A 64 7.62 -17.83 -4.18
N ASP A 65 7.95 -18.08 -2.92
CA ASP A 65 7.08 -17.84 -1.78
C ASP A 65 6.98 -16.36 -1.36
N GLY A 66 7.79 -15.48 -1.97
CA GLY A 66 7.94 -14.09 -1.53
C GLY A 66 8.77 -13.92 -0.24
N THR A 67 9.30 -15.01 0.31
CA THR A 67 10.11 -15.05 1.53
C THR A 67 11.52 -14.45 1.34
N ILE A 68 12.07 -14.49 0.13
CA ILE A 68 13.33 -13.79 -0.20
C ILE A 68 13.03 -12.59 -1.07
N LYS A 69 13.17 -11.40 -0.46
CA LYS A 69 13.13 -10.11 -1.16
C LYS A 69 14.24 -10.09 -2.21
N ALA A 70 13.87 -9.88 -3.48
CA ALA A 70 14.83 -9.66 -4.55
C ALA A 70 15.71 -8.45 -4.19
N LYS A 71 16.98 -8.69 -3.83
CA LYS A 71 17.98 -7.65 -3.47
C LYS A 71 18.42 -6.74 -4.64
N ARG A 72 17.64 -6.67 -5.72
CA ARG A 72 17.93 -5.89 -6.94
C ARG A 72 16.68 -5.25 -7.54
N GLY A 73 15.72 -4.88 -6.69
CA GLY A 73 14.70 -3.89 -7.08
C GLY A 73 15.27 -2.48 -6.97
N LYS A 74 14.68 -1.53 -7.70
CA LYS A 74 14.82 -0.11 -7.39
C LYS A 74 14.27 0.13 -5.98
N ASP A 75 14.92 0.95 -5.17
CA ASP A 75 14.42 1.28 -3.82
C ASP A 75 13.03 1.92 -3.96
N ASN A 76 12.09 1.63 -3.06
CA ASN A 76 10.69 2.07 -3.22
C ASN A 76 10.61 3.59 -3.27
N GLU A 77 11.44 4.26 -2.48
CA GLU A 77 11.60 5.70 -2.45
C GLU A 77 12.03 6.24 -3.82
N ASP A 78 12.93 5.53 -4.52
CA ASP A 78 13.33 5.90 -5.88
C ASP A 78 12.22 5.67 -6.90
N VAL A 79 11.35 4.67 -6.70
CA VAL A 79 10.14 4.46 -7.52
C VAL A 79 9.19 5.62 -7.31
N VAL A 80 8.82 5.93 -6.07
CA VAL A 80 7.92 7.06 -5.73
C VAL A 80 8.44 8.38 -6.29
N ARG A 81 9.75 8.61 -6.19
CA ARG A 81 10.38 9.80 -6.75
C ARG A 81 10.22 9.88 -8.27
N GLU A 82 10.33 8.77 -8.98
CA GLU A 82 10.20 8.71 -10.44
C GLU A 82 8.74 8.80 -10.91
N VAL A 83 7.82 8.12 -10.23
CA VAL A 83 6.43 7.99 -10.71
C VAL A 83 5.52 9.11 -10.21
N PHE A 84 5.83 9.73 -9.09
CA PHE A 84 4.96 10.73 -8.46
C PHE A 84 5.66 12.06 -8.21
N LEU A 85 6.70 12.10 -7.37
CA LEU A 85 7.26 13.38 -6.89
C LEU A 85 7.94 14.17 -8.02
N GLY A 86 8.73 13.51 -8.87
CA GLY A 86 9.39 14.13 -10.02
C GLY A 86 8.39 14.71 -11.02
N PRO A 87 7.46 13.90 -11.57
CA PRO A 87 6.42 14.38 -12.46
C PRO A 87 5.52 15.46 -11.84
N GLY A 88 5.17 15.32 -10.55
CA GLY A 88 4.42 16.33 -9.80
C GLY A 88 5.14 17.68 -9.71
N GLN A 89 6.47 17.65 -9.52
CA GLN A 89 7.30 18.85 -9.54
C GLN A 89 7.45 19.45 -10.93
N GLU A 90 7.64 18.61 -11.96
CA GLU A 90 7.73 19.07 -13.35
C GLU A 90 6.42 19.71 -13.84
N ALA A 91 5.27 19.19 -13.38
CA ALA A 91 3.94 19.75 -13.64
C ALA A 91 3.64 21.01 -12.82
N GLY A 92 4.49 21.37 -11.84
CA GLY A 92 4.28 22.51 -10.95
C GLY A 92 3.14 22.32 -9.95
N LEU A 93 2.76 21.06 -9.66
CA LEU A 93 1.70 20.73 -8.70
C LEU A 93 2.22 20.61 -7.27
N LEU A 94 3.51 20.33 -7.10
CA LEU A 94 4.19 20.27 -5.81
C LEU A 94 5.68 20.63 -5.94
N GLU A 95 6.32 20.93 -4.83
CA GLU A 95 7.77 20.92 -4.69
C GLU A 95 8.13 19.93 -3.58
N PHE A 96 9.28 19.26 -3.69
CA PHE A 96 9.73 18.33 -2.65
C PHE A 96 11.23 18.40 -2.39
N THR A 97 11.62 17.99 -1.20
CA THR A 97 12.99 17.76 -0.77
C THR A 97 13.15 16.30 -0.37
N ASP A 98 14.17 15.67 -0.93
CA ASP A 98 14.62 14.33 -0.56
C ASP A 98 15.45 14.40 0.73
N GLN A 99 14.99 13.74 1.79
CA GLN A 99 15.61 13.79 3.11
C GLN A 99 16.25 12.47 3.55
N ARG A 100 16.31 11.50 2.63
CA ARG A 100 16.82 10.15 2.89
C ARG A 100 18.22 10.21 3.51
N GLY A 101 18.35 9.69 4.74
CA GLY A 101 19.61 9.55 5.45
C GLY A 101 19.98 10.66 6.45
N SER A 102 19.16 11.71 6.61
CA SER A 102 19.41 12.79 7.59
C SER A 102 18.25 13.03 8.57
N GLU A 103 17.02 12.66 8.19
CA GLU A 103 15.81 12.79 9.01
C GLU A 103 15.01 11.47 8.99
N ARG A 104 13.99 11.37 9.85
CA ARG A 104 13.17 10.15 10.02
C ARG A 104 11.99 10.06 9.04
N ILE A 105 11.86 11.00 8.12
CA ILE A 105 10.84 11.04 7.06
C ILE A 105 11.56 11.06 5.70
N ASP A 106 11.01 10.37 4.70
CA ASP A 106 11.70 10.17 3.42
C ASP A 106 11.65 11.42 2.54
N PHE A 107 10.48 12.06 2.46
CA PHE A 107 10.24 13.25 1.65
C PHE A 107 9.40 14.27 2.41
N LYS A 108 9.64 15.55 2.12
CA LYS A 108 8.76 16.64 2.52
C LYS A 108 8.64 17.66 1.42
N GLY A 109 7.60 18.47 1.45
CA GLY A 109 7.37 19.43 0.39
C GLY A 109 6.20 20.37 0.62
N THR A 110 5.79 21.01 -0.45
CA THR A 110 4.69 21.97 -0.47
C THR A 110 3.88 21.75 -1.75
N LEU A 111 2.56 21.70 -1.63
CA LEU A 111 1.63 21.63 -2.74
C LEU A 111 1.48 23.00 -3.40
N ALA A 112 0.97 23.05 -4.63
CA ALA A 112 0.71 24.32 -5.32
C ALA A 112 -0.28 25.24 -4.57
N THR A 113 -1.13 24.68 -3.70
CA THR A 113 -2.03 25.42 -2.81
C THR A 113 -1.30 26.16 -1.69
N GLY A 114 -0.06 25.75 -1.37
CA GLY A 114 0.73 26.24 -0.24
C GLY A 114 0.76 25.29 0.96
N ASP A 115 -0.06 24.23 0.95
CA ASP A 115 -0.09 23.23 2.01
C ASP A 115 1.22 22.45 2.03
N THR A 116 1.75 22.22 3.21
CA THR A 116 2.96 21.43 3.38
C THR A 116 2.62 19.96 3.56
N PHE A 117 3.47 19.09 3.01
CA PHE A 117 3.31 17.66 3.19
C PHE A 117 4.59 17.01 3.70
N ALA A 118 4.42 15.90 4.40
CA ALA A 118 5.49 14.99 4.76
C ALA A 118 5.08 13.59 4.33
N MET A 119 5.97 12.88 3.66
CA MET A 119 5.72 11.55 3.12
C MET A 119 6.77 10.57 3.61
N ASP A 120 6.27 9.42 4.07
CA ASP A 120 7.08 8.26 4.40
C ASP A 120 6.73 7.11 3.45
N VAL A 121 7.75 6.46 2.86
CA VAL A 121 7.58 5.38 1.89
C VAL A 121 7.87 4.05 2.55
N LYS A 122 7.02 3.07 2.26
CA LYS A 122 7.11 1.72 2.82
C LYS A 122 6.90 0.68 1.74
N GLY A 123 7.76 -0.33 1.75
CA GLY A 123 7.50 -1.55 1.00
C GLY A 123 6.33 -2.28 1.65
N GLY A 124 5.28 -2.59 0.89
CA GLY A 124 4.05 -3.19 1.42
C GLY A 124 4.26 -4.48 2.25
N GLU A 125 5.39 -5.17 2.07
CA GLU A 125 5.72 -6.42 2.76
C GLU A 125 6.47 -6.25 4.08
N GLY A 126 5.71 -6.37 5.18
CA GLY A 126 6.24 -6.65 6.52
C GLY A 126 7.24 -5.65 7.08
N GLN A 127 7.39 -4.48 6.48
CA GLN A 127 8.23 -3.42 7.03
C GLN A 127 7.45 -2.69 8.12
N SER A 128 8.06 -2.58 9.30
CA SER A 128 7.58 -1.73 10.37
C SER A 128 7.64 -0.27 9.93
N ILE A 129 6.60 0.49 10.24
CA ILE A 129 6.67 1.94 10.17
C ILE A 129 7.46 2.36 11.41
N GLY A 130 8.68 2.87 11.20
CA GLY A 130 9.54 3.30 12.30
C GLY A 130 8.97 4.53 13.00
N HIS A 131 9.62 4.99 14.07
CA HIS A 131 9.34 6.32 14.60
C HIS A 131 9.63 7.36 13.52
N LEU A 132 8.62 8.07 13.03
CA LEU A 132 8.79 9.24 12.18
C LEU A 132 8.99 10.47 13.08
N LEU A 133 9.68 11.47 12.57
CA LEU A 133 9.70 12.80 13.18
C LEU A 133 8.99 13.70 12.20
N VAL A 134 7.69 13.87 12.40
CA VAL A 134 6.86 14.71 11.55
C VAL A 134 7.12 16.17 11.90
N PRO A 135 7.47 17.03 10.93
CA PRO A 135 7.58 18.46 11.18
C PRO A 135 6.25 19.01 11.73
N SER A 136 6.31 19.84 12.77
CA SER A 136 5.11 20.38 13.44
C SER A 136 4.25 21.29 12.57
N ASN A 137 4.76 21.68 11.40
CA ASN A 137 4.08 22.53 10.44
C ASN A 137 3.50 21.73 9.27
N THR A 138 3.41 20.40 9.36
CA THR A 138 2.90 19.52 8.30
C THR A 138 1.37 19.59 8.25
N ASP A 139 0.83 19.97 7.09
CA ASP A 139 -0.62 19.99 6.85
C ASP A 139 -1.14 18.63 6.37
N VAL A 140 -0.34 17.92 5.56
CA VAL A 140 -0.65 16.59 5.05
C VAL A 140 0.43 15.58 5.41
N LEU A 141 0.12 14.70 6.35
CA LEU A 141 0.96 13.53 6.62
C LEU A 141 0.51 12.37 5.71
N SER A 142 1.42 11.89 4.86
CA SER A 142 1.15 10.85 3.88
C SER A 142 2.03 9.62 4.08
N LEU A 143 1.44 8.43 3.94
CA LEU A 143 2.17 7.18 3.89
C LEU A 143 2.03 6.57 2.49
N TRP A 144 3.14 6.32 1.81
CA TRP A 144 3.14 5.62 0.54
C TRP A 144 3.48 4.14 0.72
N SER A 145 2.58 3.25 0.32
CA SER A 145 2.84 1.82 0.23
C SER A 145 3.09 1.39 -1.21
N GLU A 146 4.35 1.16 -1.54
CA GLU A 146 4.74 0.58 -2.82
C GLU A 146 4.73 -0.94 -2.70
N ARG A 147 3.86 -1.62 -3.45
CA ARG A 147 3.75 -3.08 -3.41
C ARG A 147 4.30 -3.70 -4.69
N ASN A 148 5.34 -4.50 -4.50
CA ASN A 148 6.02 -5.17 -5.61
C ASN A 148 5.83 -6.70 -5.58
N SER A 149 5.10 -7.22 -4.58
CA SER A 149 5.03 -8.65 -4.34
C SER A 149 3.78 -9.32 -4.85
N ARG A 150 3.98 -10.54 -5.36
CA ARG A 150 2.97 -11.39 -5.98
C ARG A 150 2.43 -12.44 -5.03
N ASN A 151 2.43 -12.18 -3.71
CA ASN A 151 1.86 -13.11 -2.75
C ASN A 151 0.38 -13.36 -3.06
N THR A 152 -0.03 -14.61 -2.90
CA THR A 152 -1.36 -15.12 -3.23
C THR A 152 -2.35 -14.69 -2.15
N LYS A 153 -2.92 -13.49 -2.32
CA LYS A 153 -3.93 -12.90 -1.43
C LYS A 153 -4.99 -12.20 -2.25
N SER A 154 -6.22 -12.19 -1.74
CA SER A 154 -7.31 -11.42 -2.31
C SER A 154 -7.07 -9.90 -2.20
N PRO A 155 -7.64 -9.08 -3.08
CA PRO A 155 -7.48 -7.62 -3.05
C PRO A 155 -7.83 -7.02 -1.68
N ALA A 156 -8.96 -7.42 -1.09
CA ALA A 156 -9.37 -6.98 0.24
C ALA A 156 -8.32 -7.28 1.33
N SER A 157 -7.76 -8.50 1.32
CA SER A 157 -6.74 -8.89 2.29
C SER A 157 -5.46 -8.08 2.12
N ARG A 158 -5.08 -7.79 0.87
CA ARG A 158 -3.90 -6.99 0.54
C ARG A 158 -4.02 -5.57 1.09
N LEU A 159 -5.10 -4.85 0.79
CA LEU A 159 -5.31 -3.48 1.29
C LEU A 159 -5.40 -3.44 2.81
N ASN A 160 -6.20 -4.33 3.41
CA ASN A 160 -6.43 -4.33 4.85
C ASN A 160 -5.13 -4.56 5.66
N GLU A 161 -4.18 -5.36 5.14
CA GLU A 161 -2.90 -5.59 5.80
C GLU A 161 -2.09 -4.30 6.00
N VAL A 162 -2.01 -3.47 4.95
CA VAL A 162 -1.19 -2.25 4.97
C VAL A 162 -1.88 -1.13 5.74
N ILE A 163 -3.21 -0.99 5.60
CA ILE A 163 -4.02 -0.02 6.33
C ILE A 163 -3.94 -0.26 7.84
N ASN A 164 -4.13 -1.51 8.28
CA ASN A 164 -4.05 -1.82 9.73
C ASN A 164 -2.69 -1.50 10.34
N ARG A 165 -1.62 -1.59 9.56
CA ARG A 165 -0.27 -1.23 10.03
C ARG A 165 -0.12 0.28 10.18
N ALA A 166 -0.61 1.04 9.20
CA ALA A 166 -0.61 2.50 9.22
C ALA A 166 -1.37 3.03 10.44
N VAL A 167 -2.62 2.57 10.64
CA VAL A 167 -3.47 3.02 11.75
C VAL A 167 -2.85 2.70 13.11
N ARG A 168 -2.32 1.49 13.30
CA ARG A 168 -1.64 1.15 14.57
C ARG A 168 -0.42 2.01 14.82
N TRP A 169 0.36 2.30 13.78
CA TRP A 169 1.50 3.18 13.92
C TRP A 169 1.07 4.60 14.33
N SER A 170 0.09 5.19 13.62
CA SER A 170 -0.45 6.53 13.90
C SER A 170 -0.92 6.65 15.35
N LEU A 171 -1.72 5.68 15.80
CA LEU A 171 -2.18 5.60 17.19
C LEU A 171 -1.02 5.47 18.19
N ASN A 172 -0.03 4.62 17.90
CA ASN A 172 1.11 4.40 18.79
C ASN A 172 2.06 5.62 18.87
N GLN A 173 2.11 6.44 17.82
CA GLN A 173 2.95 7.64 17.77
C GLN A 173 2.19 8.92 18.15
N SER A 174 0.86 8.86 18.27
CA SER A 174 0.01 10.06 18.39
C SER A 174 0.24 11.02 17.21
N GLU A 175 0.28 10.44 16.00
CA GLU A 175 0.46 11.17 14.74
C GLU A 175 -0.80 10.98 13.88
N ASP A 176 -1.36 12.08 13.41
CA ASP A 176 -2.58 12.09 12.60
C ASP A 176 -2.22 11.92 11.12
N LEU A 177 -2.28 10.66 10.65
CA LEU A 177 -2.06 10.35 9.24
C LEU A 177 -3.25 10.84 8.43
N SER A 178 -3.03 11.75 7.47
CA SER A 178 -4.11 12.32 6.65
C SER A 178 -4.52 11.37 5.53
N VAL A 179 -3.53 10.77 4.87
CA VAL A 179 -3.76 9.93 3.68
C VAL A 179 -2.74 8.81 3.57
N MET A 180 -3.17 7.67 3.04
CA MET A 180 -2.28 6.58 2.62
C MET A 180 -2.49 6.28 1.14
N VAL A 181 -1.40 6.29 0.37
CA VAL A 181 -1.41 5.92 -1.05
C VAL A 181 -0.88 4.50 -1.17
N VAL A 182 -1.63 3.60 -1.81
CA VAL A 182 -1.22 2.22 -2.07
C VAL A 182 -1.12 2.00 -3.56
N ARG A 183 0.10 1.89 -4.06
CA ARG A 183 0.36 1.51 -5.45
C ARG A 183 0.72 0.02 -5.51
N ASP A 184 -0.21 -0.79 -6.01
CA ASP A 184 -0.06 -2.24 -6.09
C ASP A 184 0.14 -2.70 -7.53
N GLU A 185 1.37 -2.61 -8.05
CA GLU A 185 1.64 -3.00 -9.43
C GLU A 185 1.23 -4.47 -9.76
N PRO A 186 1.44 -5.46 -8.88
CA PRO A 186 1.01 -6.83 -9.12
C PRO A 186 -0.49 -7.10 -9.19
N ALA A 187 -1.30 -6.34 -8.45
CA ALA A 187 -2.71 -6.69 -8.18
C ALA A 187 -3.71 -5.53 -8.28
N GLY A 188 -3.23 -4.29 -8.30
CA GLY A 188 -4.01 -3.07 -8.43
C GLY A 188 -4.75 -3.00 -9.77
N ALA A 189 -5.79 -2.17 -9.80
CA ALA A 189 -6.47 -1.83 -11.03
C ALA A 189 -5.52 -1.05 -11.97
N ARG A 190 -5.89 -1.01 -13.25
CA ARG A 190 -5.10 -0.36 -14.28
C ARG A 190 -5.97 0.47 -15.20
N THR A 191 -5.42 1.57 -15.70
CA THR A 191 -6.03 2.34 -16.79
C THR A 191 -6.00 1.52 -18.08
N ASP A 192 -6.71 1.99 -19.11
CA ASP A 192 -6.71 1.37 -20.44
C ASP A 192 -5.30 1.35 -21.07
N GLU A 193 -4.45 2.34 -20.75
CA GLU A 193 -3.04 2.42 -21.15
C GLU A 193 -2.14 1.47 -20.35
N GLY A 194 -2.67 0.83 -19.30
CA GLY A 194 -1.98 -0.13 -18.47
C GLY A 194 -1.24 0.47 -17.27
N GLU A 195 -1.44 1.77 -16.99
CA GLU A 195 -0.87 2.42 -15.80
C GLU A 195 -1.55 1.92 -14.53
N VAL A 196 -0.81 1.85 -13.43
CA VAL A 196 -1.36 1.37 -12.15
C VAL A 196 -2.18 2.47 -11.51
N ILE A 197 -3.47 2.20 -11.27
CA ILE A 197 -4.33 3.12 -10.53
C ILE A 197 -4.06 2.93 -9.03
N PRO A 198 -3.61 3.97 -8.30
CA PRO A 198 -3.35 3.87 -6.87
C PRO A 198 -4.66 3.82 -6.08
N ASP A 199 -4.67 3.12 -4.95
CA ASP A 199 -5.71 3.30 -3.94
C ASP A 199 -5.31 4.42 -2.98
N VAL A 200 -6.23 5.34 -2.72
CA VAL A 200 -6.07 6.43 -1.77
C VAL A 200 -7.00 6.18 -0.58
N VAL A 201 -6.40 5.92 0.58
CA VAL A 201 -7.13 5.73 1.84
C VAL A 201 -7.09 7.04 2.61
N VAL A 202 -8.27 7.60 2.89
CA VAL A 202 -8.46 8.88 3.57
C VAL A 202 -8.84 8.63 5.01
N PHE A 203 -8.18 9.31 5.93
CA PHE A 203 -8.40 9.20 7.37
C PHE A 203 -9.14 10.44 7.90
N PRO A 204 -9.62 10.42 9.16
CA PRO A 204 -10.21 11.59 9.77
C PRO A 204 -9.14 12.68 10.00
N GLU A 205 -9.58 13.93 10.19
CA GLU A 205 -8.68 15.08 10.42
C GLU A 205 -7.78 14.89 11.66
N GLU A 206 -8.29 14.16 12.65
CA GLU A 206 -7.56 13.75 13.85
C GLU A 206 -7.90 12.29 14.17
N PHE A 207 -6.99 11.55 14.78
CA PHE A 207 -7.29 10.20 15.26
C PHE A 207 -8.09 10.26 16.56
N PRO A 208 -9.01 9.31 16.81
CA PRO A 208 -9.93 9.41 17.93
C PRO A 208 -9.20 9.26 19.27
N THR A 209 -9.64 10.05 20.23
CA THR A 209 -9.18 10.04 21.62
C THR A 209 -10.38 9.94 22.57
N PRO A 210 -10.19 9.64 23.86
CA PRO A 210 -11.29 9.74 24.83
C PRO A 210 -11.91 11.15 24.86
N GLU A 211 -11.15 12.21 24.60
CA GLU A 211 -11.64 13.58 24.58
C GLU A 211 -12.34 13.94 23.26
N ASN A 212 -11.90 13.36 22.14
CA ASN A 212 -12.48 13.50 20.80
C ASN A 212 -12.78 12.11 20.20
N PRO A 213 -13.90 11.47 20.61
CA PRO A 213 -14.13 10.06 20.27
C PRO A 213 -14.60 9.84 18.83
N ASN A 214 -15.12 10.87 18.16
CA ASN A 214 -15.67 10.80 16.81
C ASN A 214 -15.14 11.98 15.99
N PRO A 215 -13.86 11.93 15.58
CA PRO A 215 -13.27 12.96 14.74
C PRO A 215 -13.97 13.06 13.38
N SER A 216 -13.94 14.25 12.77
CA SER A 216 -14.59 14.48 11.49
C SER A 216 -13.74 13.93 10.34
N MET A 217 -14.41 13.44 9.30
CA MET A 217 -13.75 13.16 8.02
C MET A 217 -13.59 14.46 7.23
N PRO A 218 -12.50 14.63 6.48
CA PRO A 218 -12.37 15.75 5.55
C PRO A 218 -13.39 15.64 4.40
N ASP A 219 -13.73 16.78 3.79
CA ASP A 219 -14.54 16.80 2.58
C ASP A 219 -13.70 16.39 1.37
N ILE A 220 -14.32 15.73 0.38
CA ILE A 220 -13.63 15.26 -0.83
C ILE A 220 -12.98 16.41 -1.62
N ASP A 221 -13.59 17.60 -1.57
CA ASP A 221 -13.11 18.80 -2.26
C ASP A 221 -11.82 19.36 -1.63
N ASP A 222 -11.51 18.99 -0.39
CA ASP A 222 -10.31 19.42 0.33
C ASP A 222 -9.12 18.45 0.13
N LEU A 223 -9.32 17.35 -0.59
CA LEU A 223 -8.31 16.31 -0.81
C LEU A 223 -7.33 16.64 -1.95
N GLU A 224 -6.72 17.83 -1.91
CA GLU A 224 -5.80 18.31 -2.95
C GLU A 224 -4.62 17.35 -3.17
N TYR A 225 -4.11 16.75 -2.09
CA TYR A 225 -3.04 15.76 -2.19
C TYR A 225 -3.48 14.53 -3.00
N ALA A 226 -4.68 14.01 -2.75
CA ALA A 226 -5.24 12.88 -3.49
C ALA A 226 -5.48 13.25 -4.96
N ARG A 227 -5.99 14.46 -5.21
CA ARG A 227 -6.18 15.02 -6.55
C ARG A 227 -4.88 14.98 -7.36
N ILE A 228 -3.78 15.43 -6.76
CA ILE A 228 -2.45 15.43 -7.40
C ILE A 228 -1.94 14.00 -7.62
N VAL A 229 -2.17 13.08 -6.68
CA VAL A 229 -1.80 11.66 -6.83
C VAL A 229 -2.47 11.04 -8.06
N PHE A 230 -3.78 11.22 -8.22
CA PHE A 230 -4.48 10.69 -9.39
C PHE A 230 -4.11 11.43 -10.68
N GLU A 231 -4.02 12.75 -10.67
CA GLU A 231 -3.59 13.53 -11.84
C GLU A 231 -2.23 13.05 -12.38
N ILE A 232 -1.27 12.79 -11.49
CA ILE A 232 0.07 12.36 -11.91
C ILE A 232 0.12 10.89 -12.32
N LEU A 233 -0.56 9.99 -11.61
CA LEU A 233 -0.47 8.55 -11.87
C LEU A 233 -1.41 8.04 -12.95
N THR A 234 -2.55 8.70 -13.18
CA THR A 234 -3.57 8.25 -14.14
C THR A 234 -3.93 9.31 -15.18
N GLY A 235 -3.46 10.56 -15.02
CA GLY A 235 -3.88 11.67 -15.88
C GLY A 235 -5.31 12.16 -15.59
N ASN A 236 -5.92 11.71 -14.50
CA ASN A 236 -7.28 12.07 -14.12
C ASN A 236 -7.35 12.54 -12.66
N GLY A 237 -7.14 13.83 -12.43
CA GLY A 237 -7.31 14.45 -11.11
C GLY A 237 -8.76 14.72 -10.69
N ASP A 238 -9.78 14.31 -11.46
CA ASP A 238 -11.18 14.50 -11.04
C ASP A 238 -11.57 13.46 -9.99
N LEU A 239 -11.61 13.87 -8.72
CA LEU A 239 -11.99 13.00 -7.60
C LEU A 239 -13.47 12.58 -7.65
N SER A 240 -14.31 13.28 -8.41
CA SER A 240 -15.72 12.93 -8.59
C SER A 240 -15.96 11.92 -9.71
N ALA A 241 -14.94 11.68 -10.55
CA ALA A 241 -15.03 10.72 -11.65
C ALA A 241 -15.21 9.30 -11.12
N GLU A 242 -16.09 8.52 -11.74
CA GLU A 242 -16.40 7.15 -11.32
C GLU A 242 -15.14 6.28 -11.16
N GLU A 243 -14.21 6.37 -12.11
CA GLU A 243 -12.95 5.62 -12.09
C GLU A 243 -12.10 5.98 -10.86
N THR A 244 -11.97 7.26 -10.56
CA THR A 244 -11.23 7.74 -9.38
C THR A 244 -11.90 7.31 -8.08
N ARG A 245 -13.23 7.46 -7.98
CA ARG A 245 -14.02 7.11 -6.78
C ARG A 245 -13.93 5.62 -6.43
N LYS A 246 -13.76 4.73 -7.41
CA LYS A 246 -13.52 3.29 -7.18
C LYS A 246 -12.22 3.02 -6.42
N HIS A 247 -11.30 3.97 -6.38
CA HIS A 247 -10.00 3.84 -5.74
C HIS A 247 -9.80 4.80 -4.56
N ILE A 248 -10.87 5.45 -4.10
CA ILE A 248 -10.89 6.22 -2.85
C ILE A 248 -11.55 5.36 -1.77
N TRP A 249 -10.89 5.25 -0.63
CA TRP A 249 -11.34 4.49 0.53
C TRP A 249 -11.42 5.39 1.75
N TRP A 250 -12.60 5.51 2.35
CA TRP A 250 -12.79 6.23 3.60
C TRP A 250 -12.51 5.32 4.78
N HIS A 251 -11.65 5.76 5.69
CA HIS A 251 -11.38 5.06 6.94
C HIS A 251 -11.86 5.87 8.14
N GLU A 252 -13.08 5.58 8.59
CA GLU A 252 -13.62 6.14 9.82
C GLU A 252 -13.06 5.40 11.05
N LEU A 253 -12.81 6.16 12.12
CA LEU A 253 -12.29 5.68 13.40
C LEU A 253 -13.16 6.26 14.52
N GLU A 254 -13.61 5.42 15.45
CA GLU A 254 -14.44 5.83 16.60
C GLU A 254 -13.86 5.26 17.90
N TYR A 255 -13.66 6.08 18.92
CA TYR A 255 -13.35 5.62 20.26
C TYR A 255 -14.63 5.25 21.04
N ARG A 256 -14.71 3.99 21.46
CA ARG A 256 -15.82 3.40 22.22
C ARG A 256 -15.49 3.42 23.71
N HIS A 257 -16.03 4.41 24.41
CA HIS A 257 -15.79 4.62 25.85
C HIS A 257 -16.14 3.42 26.74
N ASP A 258 -17.19 2.69 26.37
CA ASP A 258 -17.69 1.52 27.11
C ASP A 258 -16.76 0.31 27.01
N GLU A 259 -15.97 0.22 25.94
CA GLU A 259 -15.05 -0.90 25.70
C GLU A 259 -13.58 -0.53 25.82
N GLY A 260 -13.23 0.77 25.80
CA GLY A 260 -11.84 1.22 25.75
C GLY A 260 -11.14 0.87 24.43
N LYS A 261 -11.91 0.88 23.33
CA LYS A 261 -11.44 0.42 22.01
C LYS A 261 -11.66 1.47 20.93
N ILE A 262 -10.92 1.33 19.85
CA ILE A 262 -11.16 2.05 18.60
C ILE A 262 -11.84 1.11 17.61
N ASP A 263 -13.08 1.42 17.28
CA ASP A 263 -13.82 0.81 16.17
C ASP A 263 -13.40 1.46 14.85
N LYS A 264 -13.54 0.69 13.78
CA LYS A 264 -13.02 1.05 12.46
C LYS A 264 -14.04 0.68 11.40
N ARG A 265 -14.31 1.60 10.48
CA ARG A 265 -15.08 1.32 9.28
C ARG A 265 -14.28 1.78 8.07
N ILE A 266 -14.06 0.86 7.13
CA ILE A 266 -13.39 1.17 5.88
C ILE A 266 -14.34 0.83 4.73
N TYR A 267 -14.66 1.81 3.90
CA TYR A 267 -15.60 1.67 2.79
C TYR A 267 -15.14 2.44 1.56
N ASN A 268 -15.59 1.99 0.39
CA ASN A 268 -15.25 2.59 -0.88
C ASN A 268 -16.13 3.82 -1.17
N ASP A 269 -15.57 4.85 -1.80
CA ASP A 269 -16.30 6.08 -2.12
C ASP A 269 -17.33 5.89 -3.25
N TYR A 270 -17.06 5.02 -4.22
CA TYR A 270 -18.01 4.73 -5.31
C TYR A 270 -19.24 3.95 -4.83
N ASP A 271 -19.03 2.96 -3.95
CA ASP A 271 -20.09 2.12 -3.36
C ASP A 271 -19.75 1.77 -1.90
N ASP A 272 -20.46 2.39 -0.95
CA ASP A 272 -20.22 2.26 0.49
C ASP A 272 -20.55 0.87 1.06
N SER A 273 -21.19 0.01 0.27
CA SER A 273 -21.41 -1.40 0.61
C SER A 273 -20.16 -2.26 0.40
N ILE A 274 -19.21 -1.78 -0.42
CA ILE A 274 -17.91 -2.42 -0.57
C ILE A 274 -17.03 -1.99 0.60
N THR A 275 -16.82 -2.91 1.53
CA THR A 275 -16.12 -2.65 2.79
C THR A 275 -14.94 -3.59 2.99
N LEU A 276 -13.99 -3.19 3.84
CA LEU A 276 -12.97 -4.08 4.37
C LEU A 276 -13.37 -4.57 5.76
N THR A 277 -13.17 -5.87 6.01
CA THR A 277 -13.38 -6.44 7.34
C THR A 277 -12.36 -5.87 8.33
N THR A 278 -12.85 -5.17 9.35
CA THR A 278 -12.02 -4.57 10.39
C THR A 278 -12.10 -5.34 11.71
N GLN A 279 -11.15 -5.09 12.60
CA GLN A 279 -11.17 -5.51 14.00
C GLN A 279 -10.82 -4.32 14.87
N SER A 280 -11.58 -4.11 15.95
CA SER A 280 -11.34 -3.03 16.90
C SER A 280 -9.95 -3.12 17.52
N ILE A 281 -9.38 -1.97 17.87
CA ILE A 281 -8.05 -1.86 18.49
C ILE A 281 -8.23 -1.54 19.97
N GLU A 282 -7.62 -2.32 20.85
CA GLU A 282 -7.58 -2.03 22.30
C GLU A 282 -6.75 -0.76 22.54
N PHE A 283 -7.36 0.31 23.04
CA PHE A 283 -6.70 1.62 23.16
C PHE A 283 -5.55 1.57 24.18
N GLU A 284 -5.74 0.87 25.30
CA GLU A 284 -4.70 0.75 26.34
C GLU A 284 -3.48 -0.08 25.91
N ARG A 285 -3.58 -0.89 24.85
CA ARG A 285 -2.49 -1.76 24.37
C ARG A 285 -1.64 -1.13 23.27
N ILE A 286 -1.96 0.10 22.87
CA ILE A 286 -1.21 0.91 21.90
C ILE A 286 0.27 1.08 22.36
N SER A 287 0.57 0.93 23.65
CA SER A 287 1.93 1.03 24.21
C SER A 287 2.78 -0.26 24.28
N ASP A 288 2.25 -1.44 23.94
CA ASP A 288 2.92 -2.73 24.25
C ASP A 288 3.68 -3.39 23.08
N VAL A 289 3.86 -2.70 21.96
CA VAL A 289 4.66 -3.21 20.82
C VAL A 289 5.96 -2.42 20.72
N SER A 290 6.92 -2.78 21.56
CA SER A 290 8.34 -2.39 21.46
C SER A 290 9.13 -3.34 20.56
#